data_AF-A0A6J7GBM0-F1
#
_entry.id   AF-A0A6J7GBM0-F1
#
_cell.length_a   1.000
_cell.length_b   1.000
_cell.length_c   1.000
_cell.angle_alpha   90.00
_cell.angle_beta   90.00
_cell.angle_gamma   90.00
#
_symmetry.space_group_name_H-M   'P 1'
#
loop_
_entity.id
_entity.type
_entity.pdbx_description
1 polymer ?
#
loop_
_entity_poly.entity_id
_entity_poly.type
_entity_poly.pdbx_seq_one_letter_code
_entity_poly.pdbx_strand_id
1 'polypeptide(L)' 'MTTSTVGLLAGLLLAIAAAAGGFVGFVLALLLGAAGYALGAHRDGELDLGALLRGRGRG' A
#
# COMPACT_ATOMS: atom_id res chain seq x y z
N MET A 1 9.10 -11.36 5.83
CA MET A 1 7.74 -11.64 6.33
C MET A 1 7.04 -12.52 5.31
N THR A 2 6.20 -13.48 5.71
CA THR A 2 5.47 -14.31 4.73
C THR A 2 4.30 -13.51 4.13
N THR A 3 3.91 -13.82 2.90
CA THR A 3 2.76 -13.19 2.23
C THR A 3 1.49 -13.27 3.08
N SER A 4 1.30 -14.37 3.82
CA SER A 4 0.18 -14.55 4.74
C SER A 4 0.22 -13.56 5.90
N THR A 5 1.39 -13.31 6.50
CA THR A 5 1.54 -12.30 7.57
C THR A 5 1.29 -10.89 7.04
N VAL A 6 1.76 -10.57 5.83
CA VAL A 6 1.51 -9.27 5.20
C VAL A 6 0.01 -9.07 4.95
N GLY A 7 -0.67 -10.09 4.41
CA GLY A 7 -2.12 -10.06 4.19
C GLY A 7 -2.92 -9.87 5.48
N LEU A 8 -2.53 -10.56 6.56
CA LEU A 8 -3.15 -10.42 7.88
C LEU A 8 -3.04 -8.98 8.38
N LEU A 9 -1.82 -8.41 8.38
CA LEU A 9 -1.59 -7.05 8.85
C LEU A 9 -2.33 -6.02 8.01
N ALA A 10 -2.30 -6.16 6.67
CA ALA A 10 -3.03 -5.27 5.77
C ALA A 10 -4.55 -5.31 6.07
N GLY A 11 -5.13 -6.50 6.22
CA GLY A 11 -6.54 -6.67 6.54
C GLY A 11 -6.92 -6.09 7.91
N LEU A 12 -6.09 -6.31 8.93
CA LEU A 12 -6.32 -5.78 10.27
C LEU A 12 -6.31 -4.25 10.30
N LEU A 13 -5.32 -3.62 9.66
CA LEU A 13 -5.23 -2.16 9.56
C LEU A 13 -6.44 -1.58 8.82
N LEU A 14 -6.88 -2.26 7.76
CA LEU A 14 -8.03 -1.85 6.97
C LEU A 14 -9.33 -1.93 7.78
N ALA A 15 -9.51 -2.99 8.57
CA ALA A 15 -10.64 -3.13 9.50
C ALA A 15 -10.66 -2.03 10.57
N ILE A 16 -9.49 -1.69 11.14
CA ILE A 16 -9.37 -0.61 12.13
C ILE A 16 -9.74 0.74 11.50
N ALA A 17 -9.26 1.03 10.28
CA ALA A 17 -9.60 2.26 9.58
C ALA A 17 -11.10 2.40 9.32
N ALA A 18 -11.74 1.30 8.89
CA ALA A 18 -13.18 1.25 8.70
C ALA A 18 -13.97 1.38 10.01
N ALA A 19 -13.49 0.79 11.11
CA ALA A 19 -14.15 0.86 12.41
C ALA A 19 -14.02 2.26 13.05
N ALA A 20 -12.86 2.91 12.91
CA ALA A 20 -12.60 4.21 13.54
C ALA A 20 -13.32 5.38 12.85
N GLY A 21 -13.53 5.33 11.53
CA GLY A 21 -14.11 6.45 10.78
C GLY A 21 -15.22 6.07 9.78
N GLY A 22 -15.71 4.83 9.83
CA GLY A 22 -16.69 4.32 8.87
C GLY A 22 -16.13 4.24 7.45
N PHE A 23 -17.02 4.28 6.46
CA PHE A 23 -16.64 4.23 5.05
C PHE A 23 -15.78 5.43 4.61
N VAL A 24 -16.13 6.64 5.06
CA VAL A 24 -15.37 7.85 4.71
C VAL A 24 -13.96 7.81 5.33
N GLY A 25 -13.84 7.41 6.60
CA GLY A 25 -12.56 7.23 7.26
C GLY A 25 -11.68 6.17 6.59
N PHE A 26 -12.28 5.06 6.16
CA PHE A 26 -11.61 4.03 5.35
C PHE A 26 -11.06 4.60 4.04
N VAL A 27 -11.87 5.34 3.27
CA VAL A 27 -11.44 5.90 1.98
C VAL A 27 -10.31 6.91 2.19
N LEU A 28 -10.42 7.78 3.20
CA LEU A 28 -9.36 8.72 3.56
C LEU A 28 -8.07 8.02 3.98
N ALA A 29 -8.17 6.96 4.80
CA ALA A 29 -7.01 6.17 5.21
C ALA A 29 -6.33 5.50 4.01
N LEU A 30 -7.13 4.96 3.07
CA LEU A 30 -6.61 4.35 1.85
C LEU A 30 -5.90 5.38 0.96
N LEU A 31 -6.52 6.55 0.75
CA LEU A 31 -5.93 7.64 -0.03
C LEU A 31 -4.64 8.16 0.60
N LEU A 32 -4.64 8.42 1.91
CA LEU A 32 -3.47 8.92 2.62
C LEU A 32 -2.35 7.89 2.68
N GLY A 33 -2.69 6.61 2.90
CA GLY A 33 -1.73 5.51 2.85
C GLY A 33 -1.11 5.34 1.47
N ALA A 34 -1.90 5.40 0.41
CA ALA A 34 -1.41 5.35 -0.98
C ALA A 34 -0.53 6.56 -1.32
N ALA A 35 -0.92 7.77 -0.90
CA ALA A 35 -0.13 8.97 -1.09
C ALA A 35 1.20 8.91 -0.32
N GLY A 36 1.17 8.48 0.95
CA GLY A 36 2.37 8.28 1.77
C GLY A 36 3.32 7.25 1.16
N TYR A 37 2.77 6.12 0.67
CA TYR A 37 3.55 5.12 -0.07
C TYR A 37 4.20 5.71 -1.33
N ALA A 38 3.44 6.43 -2.15
CA ALA A 38 3.96 7.04 -3.37
C ALA A 38 5.06 8.09 -3.08
N LEU A 39 4.86 8.92 -2.05
CA LEU A 39 5.85 9.93 -1.65
C LEU A 39 7.11 9.31 -1.04
N GLY A 40 6.97 8.25 -0.24
CA GLY A 40 8.10 7.52 0.33
C GLY A 40 8.91 6.83 -0.76
N ALA A 41 8.22 6.10 -1.63
CA ALA A 41 8.83 5.43 -2.78
C ALA A 41 9.56 6.43 -3.71
N HIS A 42 9.04 7.65 -3.87
CA HIS A 42 9.73 8.71 -4.62
C HIS A 42 10.98 9.27 -3.91
N ARG A 43 10.98 9.33 -2.57
CA ARG A 43 12.12 9.84 -1.78
C ARG A 43 13.25 8.85 -1.59
N ASP A 44 12.93 7.56 -1.52
CA ASP A 44 13.93 6.51 -1.31
C ASP A 44 14.86 6.32 -2.52
N GLY A 45 14.59 6.99 -3.65
CA GLY A 45 15.38 6.86 -4.89
C GLY A 45 15.26 5.48 -5.55
N GLU A 46 14.44 4.61 -4.97
CA GLU A 46 14.30 3.18 -5.27
C GLU A 46 12.98 2.84 -5.99
N LEU A 47 12.17 3.86 -6.31
CA LEU A 47 11.32 3.80 -7.51
C LEU A 47 12.22 3.82 -8.76
N ASP A 48 13.04 2.78 -8.95
CA ASP A 48 13.28 2.29 -10.29
C ASP A 48 11.93 1.75 -10.78
N LEU A 49 11.12 2.68 -11.32
CA LEU A 49 9.94 2.39 -12.10
C LEU A 49 10.24 1.31 -13.16
N GLY A 50 11.52 1.12 -13.53
CA GLY A 50 12.03 0.04 -14.36
C GLY A 50 11.86 -1.36 -13.79
N ALA A 51 12.07 -1.64 -12.50
CA ALA A 51 11.95 -3.00 -11.96
C ALA A 51 10.48 -3.45 -11.84
N LEU A 52 9.59 -2.55 -11.40
CA LEU A 52 8.14 -2.81 -11.34
C LEU A 52 7.46 -2.81 -12.72
N LEU A 53 7.94 -2.03 -13.72
CA LEU A 53 7.45 -2.16 -15.11
C LEU A 53 8.07 -3.35 -15.87
N ARG A 54 9.32 -3.75 -15.57
CA ARG A 54 10.02 -4.85 -16.26
C ARG A 54 9.61 -6.24 -15.77
N GLY A 55 8.98 -6.33 -14.60
CA GLY A 55 8.22 -7.53 -14.19
C GLY A 55 7.00 -7.84 -15.08
N ARG A 56 6.61 -6.92 -15.98
CA ARG A 56 5.61 -7.15 -17.04
C ARG A 56 6.29 -7.34 -18.41
N GLY A 57 7.43 -8.01 -18.44
CA GLY A 57 8.21 -8.20 -19.65
C GLY A 57 8.95 -9.54 -19.69
N ARG A 58 8.22 -10.56 -20.18
CA ARG A 58 8.65 -11.81 -20.87
C ARG A 58 8.45 -13.11 -20.09
N GLY A 59 7.72 -14.03 -20.74
CA GLY A 59 7.54 -15.43 -20.36
C GLY A 59 6.12 -15.90 -20.63
#